data_AF-A0A496SKK7-F1
#
_entry.id   AF-A0A496SKK7-F1
#
_cell.length_a   1.000
_cell.length_b   1.000
_cell.length_c   1.000
_cell.angle_alpha   90.00
_cell.angle_beta   90.00
_cell.angle_gamma   90.00
#
_symmetry.space_group_name_H-M   'P 1'
#
loop_
_entity.id
_entity.type
_entity.pdbx_description
1 polymer ?
#
loop_
_entity_poly.entity_id
_entity_poly.type
_entity_poly.pdbx_seq_one_letter_code
_entity_poly.pdbx_strand_id
1 'polypeptide(L)'
;MEERLFELERLLKNEHGVSIFNSVRSTLQPEQKQHIQREIEDIREGLWDIKATLSLKRSSVNDAVLISSRCANIWEILCNLETKRLHRYGATPEELGNYFDTKIRELIKHIERISELVEKKK
;
A
#
# COMPACT_ATOMS: atom_id res chain seq x y z
N MET A 1 -0.71 -1.94 -11.25
CA MET A 1 0.10 -0.91 -11.95
C MET A 1 -0.64 0.42 -11.99
N GLU A 2 -1.84 0.49 -12.58
CA GLU A 2 -2.66 1.72 -12.59
C GLU A 2 -2.89 2.33 -11.19
N GLU A 3 -3.16 1.51 -10.18
CA GLU A 3 -3.35 1.98 -8.80
C GLU A 3 -2.10 2.70 -8.24
N ARG A 4 -0.89 2.27 -8.62
CA ARG A 4 0.36 2.91 -8.21
C ARG A 4 0.60 4.23 -8.93
N LEU A 5 0.18 4.33 -10.20
CA LEU A 5 0.19 5.60 -10.93
C LEU A 5 -0.77 6.61 -10.26
N PHE A 6 -1.95 6.14 -9.83
CA PHE A 6 -2.89 6.99 -9.09
C PHE A 6 -2.33 7.46 -7.74
N GLU A 7 -1.64 6.60 -7.00
CA GLU A 7 -0.93 7.00 -5.77
C GLU A 7 0.12 8.09 -6.02
N LEU A 8 0.91 7.97 -7.11
CA LEU A 8 1.90 8.99 -7.48
C LEU A 8 1.26 10.34 -7.80
N GLU A 9 0.14 10.35 -8.52
CA GLU A 9 -0.57 11.60 -8.81
C GLU A 9 -1.11 12.28 -7.55
N ARG A 10 -1.64 11.49 -6.60
CA ARG A 10 -2.07 12.02 -5.30
C ARG A 10 -0.90 12.66 -4.55
N LEU A 11 0.28 12.06 -4.61
CA LEU A 11 1.49 12.65 -4.04
C LEU A 11 1.88 13.97 -4.73
N LEU A 12 1.79 14.05 -6.06
CA LEU A 12 2.06 15.29 -6.80
C LEU A 12 1.10 16.42 -6.41
N LYS A 13 -0.18 16.08 -6.20
CA LYS A 13 -1.25 17.00 -5.78
C LYS A 13 -1.22 17.37 -4.29
N ASN A 14 -0.28 16.81 -3.53
CA ASN A 14 -0.22 16.92 -2.07
C ASN A 14 -1.47 16.39 -1.35
N GLU A 15 -2.22 15.49 -1.98
CA GLU A 15 -3.39 14.81 -1.40
C GLU A 15 -2.94 13.62 -0.55
N HIS A 16 -2.23 13.93 0.53
CA HIS A 16 -1.69 12.93 1.43
C HIS A 16 -2.79 12.39 2.37
N GLY A 17 -2.79 11.08 2.59
CA GLY A 17 -3.50 10.50 3.73
C GLY A 17 -2.82 10.89 5.04
N VAL A 18 -3.58 10.95 6.14
CA VAL A 18 -3.01 11.18 7.48
C VAL A 18 -2.15 9.97 7.85
N SER A 19 -0.83 10.14 7.93
CA SER A 19 0.09 9.12 8.44
C SER A 19 0.44 9.41 9.89
N ILE A 20 0.42 8.37 10.72
CA ILE A 20 0.69 8.46 12.16
C ILE A 20 2.15 8.86 12.43
N PHE A 21 3.07 8.42 11.57
CA PHE A 21 4.52 8.57 11.80
C PHE A 21 5.16 9.64 10.93
N ASN A 22 4.56 9.99 9.80
CA ASN A 22 5.20 10.82 8.78
C ASN A 22 4.32 11.99 8.35
N SER A 23 4.91 13.16 8.23
CA SER A 23 4.33 14.25 7.44
C SER A 23 5.04 14.31 6.09
N VAL A 24 4.28 14.28 5.00
CA VAL A 24 4.86 14.40 3.65
C VAL A 24 4.95 15.88 3.31
N ARG A 25 6.17 16.36 3.10
CA ARG A 25 6.43 17.69 2.55
C ARG A 25 6.95 17.54 1.14
N SER A 26 6.28 18.16 0.18
CA SER A 26 6.76 18.21 -1.20
C SER A 26 8.01 19.09 -1.28
N THR A 27 9.15 18.49 -1.59
CA THR A 27 10.40 19.19 -1.93
C THR A 27 10.57 19.39 -3.44
N LEU A 28 9.65 18.85 -4.23
CA LEU A 28 9.67 18.93 -5.70
C LEU A 28 9.28 20.33 -6.16
N GLN A 29 10.08 20.86 -7.08
CA GLN A 29 9.78 22.09 -7.81
C GLN A 29 8.62 21.87 -8.79
N PRO A 30 7.87 22.92 -9.16
CA PRO A 30 6.76 22.82 -10.11
C PRO A 30 7.14 22.15 -11.43
N GLU A 31 8.32 22.45 -11.97
CA GLU A 31 8.83 21.86 -13.21
C GLU A 31 9.06 20.35 -13.09
N GLN A 32 9.59 19.89 -11.95
CA GLN A 32 9.79 18.47 -11.67
C GLN A 32 8.44 17.75 -11.54
N LYS A 33 7.47 18.36 -10.86
CA LYS A 33 6.11 17.81 -10.76
C LYS A 33 5.47 17.67 -12.14
N GLN A 34 5.62 18.69 -12.99
CA GLN A 34 5.11 18.65 -14.35
C GLN A 34 5.78 17.56 -15.18
N HIS A 35 7.09 17.38 -15.05
CA HIS A 35 7.80 16.33 -15.75
C HIS A 35 7.33 14.94 -15.32
N ILE A 36 7.23 14.68 -14.00
CA ILE A 36 6.71 13.41 -13.48
C ILE A 36 5.26 13.16 -13.96
N GLN A 37 4.42 14.21 -14.01
CA GLN A 37 3.06 14.08 -14.51
C GLN A 37 3.02 13.67 -15.99
N ARG A 38 3.96 14.16 -16.82
CA ARG A 38 4.07 13.73 -18.23
C ARG A 38 4.46 12.26 -18.32
N GLU A 39 5.47 11.83 -17.57
CA GLU A 39 5.89 10.41 -17.54
C GLU A 39 4.75 9.49 -17.11
N ILE A 40 3.91 9.90 -16.14
CA ILE A 40 2.72 9.14 -15.74
C ILE A 40 1.74 9.00 -16.91
N GLU A 41 1.55 10.05 -17.69
CA GLU A 41 0.64 10.03 -18.85
C GLU A 41 1.20 9.17 -19.98
N ASP A 42 2.49 9.29 -20.30
CA ASP A 42 3.15 8.46 -21.31
C ASP A 42 3.05 6.96 -20.95
N ILE A 43 3.19 6.61 -19.67
CA ILE A 43 2.98 5.23 -19.20
C ILE A 43 1.53 4.78 -19.42
N ARG A 44 0.54 5.66 -19.18
CA ARG A 44 -0.88 5.33 -19.40
C ARG A 44 -1.19 5.14 -20.87
N GLU A 45 -0.65 5.99 -21.73
CA GLU A 45 -0.80 5.85 -23.18
C GLU A 45 -0.23 4.51 -23.64
N GLY A 46 0.97 4.14 -23.17
CA GLY A 46 1.56 2.82 -23.45
C GLY A 46 0.70 1.65 -22.96
N LEU A 47 0.11 1.73 -21.77
CA LEU A 47 -0.82 0.71 -21.27
C LEU A 47 -2.10 0.64 -22.11
N TRP A 48 -2.60 1.78 -22.57
CA TRP A 48 -3.79 1.86 -23.42
C TRP A 48 -3.52 1.25 -24.80
N ASP A 49 -2.35 1.52 -25.38
CA ASP A 49 -1.91 0.95 -26.65
C ASP A 49 -1.75 -0.58 -26.55
N ILE A 50 -1.11 -1.09 -25.49
CA ILE A 50 -1.02 -2.54 -25.24
C ILE A 50 -2.42 -3.16 -25.16
N LYS A 51 -3.32 -2.52 -24.40
CA LYS A 51 -4.69 -3.00 -24.24
C LYS A 51 -5.43 -3.03 -25.58
N ALA A 52 -5.28 -1.99 -26.40
CA ALA A 52 -5.92 -1.89 -27.71
C ALA A 52 -5.35 -2.92 -28.69
N THR A 53 -4.02 -3.00 -28.78
CA THR A 53 -3.29 -3.94 -29.66
C THR A 53 -3.62 -5.39 -29.34
N LEU A 54 -3.72 -5.74 -28.06
CA LEU A 54 -4.04 -7.09 -27.61
C LEU A 54 -5.55 -7.33 -27.43
N SER A 55 -6.41 -6.35 -27.74
CA SER A 55 -7.86 -6.43 -27.56
C SER A 55 -8.29 -6.89 -26.15
N LEU A 56 -7.56 -6.44 -25.13
CA LEU A 56 -7.83 -6.83 -23.75
C LEU A 56 -9.13 -6.18 -23.25
N LYS A 57 -10.01 -7.01 -22.69
CA LYS A 57 -11.26 -6.53 -22.09
C LYS A 57 -10.98 -5.90 -20.73
N ARG A 58 -11.72 -4.84 -20.39
CA ARG A 58 -11.75 -4.35 -19.00
C ARG A 58 -12.45 -5.40 -18.14
N SER A 59 -11.79 -5.81 -17.07
CA SER A 59 -12.41 -6.58 -15.98
C SER A 59 -12.74 -5.63 -14.84
N SER A 60 -13.92 -5.77 -14.25
CA SER A 60 -14.18 -5.20 -12.92
C SER A 60 -13.53 -6.08 -11.86
N VAL A 61 -12.91 -5.44 -10.87
CA VAL A 61 -12.47 -6.12 -9.65
C VAL A 61 -13.41 -5.69 -8.54
N ASN A 62 -13.87 -6.64 -7.74
CA ASN A 62 -14.73 -6.37 -6.60
C ASN A 62 -13.92 -5.65 -5.51
N ASP A 63 -14.45 -4.56 -4.96
CA ASP A 63 -13.83 -3.82 -3.86
C ASP A 63 -13.49 -4.71 -2.66
N ALA A 64 -14.31 -5.73 -2.36
CA ALA A 64 -14.02 -6.71 -1.32
C ALA A 64 -12.72 -7.48 -1.58
N VAL A 65 -12.45 -7.85 -2.84
CA VAL A 65 -11.21 -8.52 -3.26
C VAL A 65 -10.01 -7.58 -3.12
N LEU A 66 -10.18 -6.30 -3.49
CA LEU A 66 -9.13 -5.30 -3.32
C LEU A 66 -8.83 -5.04 -1.84
N ILE A 67 -9.85 -4.86 -1.00
CA ILE A 67 -9.70 -4.67 0.44
C ILE A 67 -9.03 -5.88 1.08
N SER A 68 -9.45 -7.10 0.74
CA SER A 68 -8.84 -8.34 1.24
C SER A 68 -7.36 -8.46 0.83
N SER A 69 -7.03 -8.19 -0.44
CA SER A 69 -5.64 -8.15 -0.91
C SER A 69 -4.79 -7.12 -0.16
N ARG A 70 -5.35 -5.93 0.11
CA ARG A 70 -4.66 -4.88 0.88
C ARG A 70 -4.45 -5.29 2.34
N CYS A 71 -5.45 -5.92 2.96
CA CYS A 71 -5.32 -6.47 4.31
C CYS A 71 -4.24 -7.57 4.38
N ALA A 72 -4.19 -8.47 3.39
CA ALA A 72 -3.16 -9.50 3.31
C ALA A 72 -1.74 -8.90 3.23
N ASN A 73 -1.55 -7.86 2.41
CA ASN A 73 -0.25 -7.17 2.31
C ASN A 73 0.14 -6.52 3.65
N ILE A 74 -0.80 -5.86 4.34
CA ILE A 74 -0.53 -5.24 5.65
C ILE A 74 -0.21 -6.32 6.70
N TRP A 75 -0.97 -7.42 6.69
CA TRP A 75 -0.75 -8.55 7.58
C TRP A 75 0.65 -9.14 7.38
N GLU A 76 1.09 -9.34 6.14
CA GLU A 76 2.44 -9.83 5.83
C GLU A 76 3.53 -8.91 6.40
N ILE A 77 3.37 -7.59 6.22
CA ILE A 77 4.29 -6.59 6.79
C ILE A 77 4.32 -6.69 8.31
N LEU A 78 3.16 -6.74 8.97
CA LEU A 78 3.06 -6.83 10.43
C LEU A 78 3.70 -8.11 10.96
N CYS A 79 3.46 -9.26 10.32
CA CYS A 79 4.09 -10.52 10.68
C CYS A 79 5.62 -10.45 10.54
N ASN A 80 6.14 -9.74 9.53
CA ASN A 80 7.57 -9.53 9.34
C ASN A 80 8.23 -8.65 10.40
N LEU A 81 7.43 -7.87 11.13
CA LEU A 81 7.91 -7.06 12.25
C LEU A 81 7.95 -7.82 13.57
N GLU A 82 7.37 -9.01 13.69
CA GLU A 82 7.42 -9.75 14.96
C GLU A 82 8.87 -9.99 15.41
N THR A 83 9.15 -9.84 16.70
CA THR A 83 10.52 -9.84 17.23
C THR A 83 11.27 -11.12 16.86
N LYS A 84 10.57 -12.27 16.82
CA LYS A 84 11.10 -13.58 16.37
C LYS A 84 11.69 -13.56 14.95
N ARG A 85 11.23 -12.66 14.08
CA ARG A 85 11.74 -12.47 12.71
C ARG A 85 12.80 -11.38 12.63
N LEU A 86 12.84 -10.48 13.63
CA LEU A 86 13.84 -9.42 13.74
C LEU A 86 15.18 -9.87 14.33
N HIS A 87 15.33 -11.11 14.82
CA HIS A 87 16.59 -11.64 15.36
C HIS A 87 17.77 -11.54 14.36
N ARG A 88 17.47 -11.44 13.06
CA ARG A 88 18.47 -11.22 11.99
C ARG A 88 19.08 -9.82 12.00
N TYR A 89 18.48 -8.86 12.70
CA TYR A 89 18.92 -7.46 12.79
C TYR A 89 19.57 -7.10 14.13
N GLY A 90 19.73 -8.08 15.04
CA GLY A 90 20.36 -7.90 16.35
C GLY A 90 19.52 -8.46 17.50
N ALA A 91 20.09 -8.48 18.71
CA ALA A 91 19.36 -8.89 19.91
C ALA A 91 18.41 -7.76 20.35
N THR A 92 17.12 -8.06 20.40
CA THR A 92 16.12 -7.14 20.97
C THR A 92 16.03 -7.38 22.49
N PRO A 93 16.13 -6.34 23.34
CA PRO A 93 15.89 -6.50 24.77
C PRO A 93 14.51 -7.12 25.04
N GLU A 94 14.44 -8.06 25.97
CA GLU A 94 13.24 -8.90 26.19
C GLU A 94 11.98 -8.06 26.47
N GLU A 95 12.11 -7.01 27.29
CA GLU A 95 11.01 -6.09 27.61
C GLU A 95 10.48 -5.35 26.37
N LEU A 96 11.37 -4.95 25.47
CA LEU A 96 10.99 -4.31 24.20
C LEU A 96 10.35 -5.29 23.24
N GLY A 97 10.83 -6.54 23.19
CA GLY A 97 10.24 -7.60 22.38
C GLY A 97 8.81 -7.91 22.81
N ASN A 98 8.57 -8.06 24.13
CA ASN A 98 7.25 -8.34 24.68
C ASN A 98 6.25 -7.21 24.38
N TYR A 99 6.67 -5.95 24.54
CA TYR A 99 5.85 -4.80 24.17
C TYR A 99 5.52 -4.79 22.67
N PHE A 100 6.53 -4.98 21.83
CA PHE A 100 6.40 -4.90 20.38
C PHE A 100 5.51 -6.01 19.82
N ASP A 101 5.74 -7.26 20.22
CA ASP A 101 4.92 -8.41 19.80
C ASP A 101 3.47 -8.28 20.28
N THR A 102 3.24 -7.74 21.48
CA THR A 102 1.88 -7.48 21.97
C THR A 102 1.17 -6.49 21.06
N LYS A 103 1.83 -5.38 20.68
CA LYS A 103 1.25 -4.38 19.79
C LYS A 103 1.04 -4.88 18.37
N ILE A 104 1.96 -5.66 17.82
CA ILE A 104 1.79 -6.29 16.51
C ILE A 104 0.58 -7.22 16.50
N ARG A 105 0.41 -8.05 17.54
CA ARG A 105 -0.77 -8.94 17.64
C ARG A 105 -2.08 -8.15 17.74
N GLU A 106 -2.11 -7.04 18.47
CA GLU A 106 -3.27 -6.15 18.52
C GLU A 106 -3.60 -5.59 17.13
N LEU A 107 -2.61 -5.10 16.39
CA LEU A 107 -2.78 -4.59 15.02
C LEU A 107 -3.26 -5.67 14.04
N ILE A 108 -2.69 -6.88 14.11
CA ILE A 108 -3.10 -8.03 13.30
C ILE A 108 -4.60 -8.32 13.50
N LYS A 109 -5.07 -8.35 14.76
CA LYS A 109 -6.50 -8.57 15.05
C LYS A 109 -7.42 -7.54 14.40
N HIS A 110 -6.98 -6.29 14.29
CA HIS A 110 -7.77 -5.25 13.60
C HIS A 110 -7.84 -5.51 12.09
N ILE A 111 -6.73 -5.90 11.47
CA ILE A 111 -6.67 -6.24 10.03
C ILE A 111 -7.49 -7.49 9.71
N GLU A 112 -7.44 -8.51 10.58
CA GLU A 112 -8.26 -9.73 10.47
C GLU A 112 -9.75 -9.38 10.53
N ARG A 113 -10.19 -8.54 11.47
CA ARG A 113 -11.59 -8.09 11.55
C ARG A 113 -12.05 -7.35 10.30
N ILE A 114 -11.20 -6.50 9.71
CA ILE A 114 -11.54 -5.81 8.45
C ILE A 114 -11.70 -6.84 7.32
N SER A 115 -10.83 -7.84 7.25
CA SER A 115 -10.88 -8.93 6.27
C SER A 115 -12.18 -9.75 6.42
N GLU A 116 -12.56 -10.10 7.65
CA GLU A 116 -13.80 -10.83 7.92
C GLU A 116 -15.06 -10.04 7.50
N LEU A 117 -15.05 -8.71 7.64
CA LEU A 117 -16.18 -7.85 7.24
C LEU A 117 -16.41 -7.86 5.73
N VAL A 118 -15.33 -8.01 4.93
CA VAL A 118 -15.44 -8.06 3.47
C VAL A 118 -15.70 -9.47 2.94
N GLU A 119 -15.38 -10.52 3.70
CA GLU A 119 -15.66 -11.92 3.33
C GLU A 119 -17.10 -12.35 3.62
N LYS A 120 -17.77 -11.76 4.63
CA LYS A 120 -19.12 -12.15 5.08
C LYS A 120 -20.29 -11.80 4.14
N LYS A 121 -20.04 -11.42 2.88
CA LYS A 121 -21.09 -11.27 1.86
C LYS A 121 -20.97 -12.37 0.81
N LYS A 122 -21.48 -13.55 1.14
CA LYS A 122 -21.88 -14.60 0.20
C LYS A 122 -23.31 -15.02 0.51
#